data_AF-A0A090VLH3-F1
#
_entry.id   AF-A0A090VLH3-F1
#
_cell.length_a   1.000
_cell.length_b   1.000
_cell.length_c   1.000
_cell.angle_alpha   90.00
_cell.angle_beta   90.00
_cell.angle_gamma   90.00
#
_symmetry.space_group_name_H-M   'P 1'
#
loop_
_entity.id
_entity.type
_entity.pdbx_description
1 polymer ?
#
loop_
_entity_poly.entity_id
_entity_poly.type
_entity_poly.pdbx_seq_one_letter_code
_entity_poly.pdbx_strand_id
1 'polypeptide(L)'
;MQSLRENQSEHENGLVPWIVPDVLQINRASPGWGDAVVLIPWNIYNITGDKRVLEENFEAAKKWIGFYKSKIEDKEFIPKMRSFGDWLQPYPTKTGKGGNSGDTSKELITTAYFAHSSLLVSKMAGILGHSKDEKEYYDLHKNISGVFRNTFFDKNGKVKNGKETQTSYLLAIYFDLLKPETKIKAQKHLLKEIEKANNHLGTGFLGTPILPKVLDEMGEIDLMYKILFKETYPSWFYSINQGATTMWERWNSYSKAEGIMPKV
;
A
#
# COMPACT_ATOMS: atom_id res chain seq x y z
N MET A 1 -9.22 3.03 17.94
CA MET A 1 -9.46 3.80 16.69
C MET A 1 -10.29 5.08 16.90
N GLN A 2 -10.72 5.39 18.13
CA GLN A 2 -11.55 6.56 18.43
C GLN A 2 -10.98 7.91 17.94
N SER A 3 -9.74 8.26 18.30
CA SER A 3 -9.13 9.55 17.91
C SER A 3 -9.08 9.74 16.39
N LEU A 4 -8.88 8.66 15.64
CA LEU A 4 -8.90 8.73 14.17
C LEU A 4 -10.30 9.08 13.66
N ARG A 5 -11.35 8.47 14.22
CA ARG A 5 -12.74 8.76 13.86
C ARG A 5 -13.14 10.18 14.23
N GLU A 6 -12.70 10.65 15.40
CA GLU A 6 -12.93 12.02 15.88
C GLU A 6 -12.30 13.02 14.91
N ASN A 7 -11.01 12.90 14.58
CA ASN A 7 -10.39 13.79 13.60
C ASN A 7 -11.00 13.66 12.20
N GLN A 8 -11.38 12.45 11.74
CA GLN A 8 -12.09 12.32 10.47
C GLN A 8 -13.43 13.07 10.47
N SER A 9 -14.13 13.11 11.61
CA SER A 9 -15.42 13.81 11.73
C SER A 9 -15.28 15.34 11.71
N GLU A 10 -14.09 15.87 11.95
CA GLU A 10 -13.77 17.30 11.81
C GLU A 10 -13.63 17.71 10.33
N HIS A 11 -13.54 16.75 9.40
CA HIS A 11 -13.46 16.98 7.96
C HIS A 11 -14.79 16.67 7.26
N GLU A 12 -15.31 17.61 6.47
CA GLU A 12 -16.63 17.50 5.84
C GLU A 12 -16.76 16.36 4.80
N ASN A 13 -15.65 15.87 4.26
CA ASN A 13 -15.63 15.00 3.08
C ASN A 13 -15.13 13.57 3.36
N GLY A 14 -15.04 13.16 4.64
CA GLY A 14 -14.58 11.82 5.01
C GLY A 14 -13.07 11.59 4.87
N LEU A 15 -12.29 12.67 4.69
CA LEU A 15 -10.84 12.67 4.67
C LEU A 15 -10.27 12.12 5.98
N VAL A 16 -9.30 11.22 5.87
CA VAL A 16 -8.43 10.83 6.99
C VAL A 16 -7.12 11.61 6.88
N PRO A 17 -6.73 12.39 7.90
CA PRO A 17 -5.52 13.19 7.88
C PRO A 17 -4.25 12.33 7.92
N TRP A 18 -3.12 12.92 7.54
CA TRP A 18 -1.82 12.20 7.51
C TRP A 18 -1.35 11.72 8.88
N ILE A 19 -1.77 12.41 9.95
CA ILE A 19 -1.42 12.10 11.33
C ILE A 19 -2.66 12.23 12.21
N VAL A 20 -2.69 11.46 13.29
CA VAL A 20 -3.74 11.48 14.31
C VAL A 20 -3.04 11.50 15.67
N PRO A 21 -3.24 12.53 16.53
CA PRO A 21 -4.13 13.68 16.34
C PRO A 21 -3.73 14.63 15.20
N ASP A 22 -4.71 15.24 14.51
CA ASP A 22 -4.50 16.14 13.36
C ASP A 22 -4.00 17.54 13.75
N VAL A 23 -2.78 17.61 14.28
CA VAL A 23 -2.15 18.89 14.67
C VAL A 23 -1.67 19.73 13.50
N LEU A 24 -1.67 19.18 12.28
CA LEU A 24 -1.25 19.90 11.07
C LEU A 24 -2.41 20.65 10.41
N GLN A 25 -3.63 20.12 10.46
CA GLN A 25 -4.85 20.72 9.89
C GLN A 25 -4.71 21.17 8.42
N ILE A 26 -3.87 20.49 7.65
CA ILE A 26 -3.56 20.85 6.26
C ILE A 26 -4.57 20.30 5.24
N ASN A 27 -5.64 19.63 5.71
CA ASN A 27 -6.71 19.03 4.90
C ASN A 27 -6.17 18.16 3.74
N ARG A 28 -5.24 17.26 4.05
CA ARG A 28 -4.63 16.35 3.07
C ARG A 28 -4.65 14.90 3.56
N ALA A 29 -4.89 14.01 2.60
CA ALA A 29 -4.87 12.57 2.76
C ALA A 29 -3.84 11.93 1.82
N SER A 30 -3.56 10.65 2.02
CA SER A 30 -2.76 9.82 1.10
C SER A 30 -3.31 8.39 1.09
N PRO A 31 -3.41 7.72 -0.07
CA PRO A 31 -3.61 6.27 -0.10
C PRO A 31 -2.46 5.58 0.65
N GLY A 32 -2.76 4.45 1.29
CA GLY A 32 -1.87 3.73 2.20
C GLY A 32 -1.75 4.32 3.61
N TRP A 33 -2.06 5.61 3.79
CA TRP A 33 -2.10 6.27 5.10
C TRP A 33 -3.53 6.37 5.61
N GLY A 34 -4.41 7.02 4.84
CA GLY A 34 -5.82 7.18 5.21
C GLY A 34 -6.58 5.86 5.29
N ASP A 35 -6.15 4.87 4.49
CA ASP A 35 -6.69 3.51 4.51
C ASP A 35 -6.52 2.80 5.87
N ALA A 36 -5.72 3.35 6.79
CA ALA A 36 -5.66 2.89 8.18
C ALA A 36 -7.05 2.81 8.84
N VAL A 37 -7.98 3.69 8.48
CA VAL A 37 -9.39 3.66 8.97
C VAL A 37 -10.13 2.38 8.58
N VAL A 38 -9.70 1.72 7.50
CA VAL A 38 -10.29 0.47 7.00
C VAL A 38 -9.43 -0.73 7.40
N LEU A 39 -8.12 -0.65 7.16
CA LEU A 39 -7.17 -1.74 7.33
C LEU A 39 -6.99 -2.14 8.81
N ILE A 40 -6.88 -1.17 9.72
CA ILE A 40 -6.61 -1.48 11.13
C ILE A 40 -7.82 -2.19 11.77
N PRO A 41 -9.07 -1.69 11.67
CA PRO A 41 -10.23 -2.41 12.20
C PRO A 41 -10.38 -3.80 11.59
N TRP A 42 -10.19 -3.93 10.28
CA TRP A 42 -10.24 -5.22 9.59
C TRP A 42 -9.22 -6.21 10.16
N ASN A 43 -7.97 -5.77 10.35
CA ASN A 43 -6.91 -6.62 10.87
C ASN A 43 -7.14 -6.98 12.34
N ILE A 44 -7.59 -6.05 13.18
CA ILE A 44 -7.96 -6.34 14.57
C ILE A 44 -9.04 -7.41 14.59
N TYR A 45 -10.12 -7.26 13.82
CA TYR A 45 -11.17 -8.26 13.72
C TYR A 45 -10.64 -9.64 13.28
N ASN A 46 -9.78 -9.72 12.26
CA ASN A 46 -9.23 -11.01 11.83
C ASN A 46 -8.37 -11.69 12.89
N ILE A 47 -7.71 -10.92 13.76
CA ILE A 47 -6.87 -11.44 14.84
C ILE A 47 -7.71 -11.84 16.06
N THR A 48 -8.73 -11.06 16.41
CA THR A 48 -9.45 -11.20 17.69
C THR A 48 -10.85 -11.78 17.56
N GLY A 49 -11.46 -11.74 16.38
CA GLY A 49 -12.87 -12.04 16.14
C GLY A 49 -13.85 -10.98 16.67
N ASP A 50 -13.37 -9.87 17.25
CA ASP A 50 -14.24 -8.88 17.89
C ASP A 50 -14.98 -8.02 16.86
N LYS A 51 -16.26 -8.33 16.64
CA LYS A 51 -17.10 -7.59 15.68
C LYS A 51 -17.31 -6.12 16.05
N ARG A 52 -17.20 -5.75 17.34
CA ARG A 52 -17.44 -4.36 17.79
C ARG A 52 -16.45 -3.40 17.16
N VAL A 53 -15.21 -3.83 16.91
CA VAL A 53 -14.23 -2.98 16.20
C VAL A 53 -14.68 -2.67 14.77
N LEU A 54 -15.42 -3.57 14.12
CA LEU A 54 -16.01 -3.28 12.80
C LEU A 54 -17.20 -2.34 12.95
N GLU A 55 -18.13 -2.63 13.87
CA GLU A 55 -19.33 -1.81 14.14
C GLU A 55 -18.98 -0.35 14.39
N GLU A 56 -18.02 -0.09 15.27
CA GLU A 56 -17.60 1.26 15.64
C GLU A 56 -16.90 2.04 14.51
N ASN A 57 -16.29 1.33 13.54
CA ASN A 57 -15.47 1.96 12.49
C ASN A 57 -16.12 1.91 11.11
N PHE A 58 -17.24 1.21 10.94
CA PHE A 58 -17.86 0.96 9.64
C PHE A 58 -18.23 2.26 8.92
N GLU A 59 -18.89 3.20 9.59
CA GLU A 59 -19.27 4.47 8.99
C GLU A 59 -18.06 5.35 8.64
N ALA A 60 -17.00 5.32 9.46
CA ALA A 60 -15.74 6.01 9.17
C ALA A 60 -15.05 5.43 7.92
N ALA A 61 -15.07 4.09 7.79
CA ALA A 61 -14.56 3.40 6.62
C ALA A 61 -15.35 3.75 5.34
N LYS A 62 -16.69 3.80 5.43
CA LYS A 62 -17.57 4.24 4.32
C LYS A 62 -17.28 5.67 3.89
N LYS A 63 -17.10 6.59 4.84
CA LYS A 63 -16.74 7.99 4.57
C LYS A 63 -15.40 8.10 3.83
N TRP A 64 -14.42 7.26 4.15
CA TRP A 64 -13.15 7.22 3.42
C TRP A 64 -13.30 6.74 1.97
N ILE A 65 -14.16 5.75 1.71
CA ILE A 65 -14.51 5.37 0.33
C ILE A 65 -15.23 6.53 -0.39
N GLY A 66 -16.10 7.26 0.32
CA GLY A 66 -16.71 8.50 -0.18
C GLY A 66 -15.69 9.57 -0.55
N PHE A 67 -14.65 9.75 0.28
CA PHE A 67 -13.55 10.66 0.00
C PHE A 67 -12.82 10.28 -1.29
N TYR A 68 -12.48 9.00 -1.49
CA TYR A 68 -11.90 8.54 -2.76
C TYR A 68 -12.80 8.86 -3.95
N LYS A 69 -14.11 8.58 -3.84
CA LYS A 69 -15.09 8.91 -4.89
C LYS A 69 -15.07 10.41 -5.21
N SER A 70 -14.97 11.29 -4.21
CA SER A 70 -14.88 12.75 -4.40
C SER A 70 -13.61 13.23 -5.13
N LYS A 71 -12.58 12.38 -5.23
CA LYS A 71 -11.31 12.68 -5.91
C LYS A 71 -11.26 12.11 -7.32
N ILE A 72 -12.33 11.47 -7.79
CA ILE A 72 -12.46 11.06 -9.19
C ILE A 72 -12.81 12.31 -10.00
N GLU A 73 -11.92 12.69 -10.91
CA GLU A 73 -12.11 13.78 -11.88
C GLU A 73 -12.42 13.13 -13.25
N ASP A 74 -11.50 13.26 -14.21
CA ASP A 74 -11.74 12.89 -15.61
C ASP A 74 -11.60 11.39 -15.91
N LYS A 75 -10.83 10.66 -15.10
CA LYS A 75 -10.57 9.23 -15.28
C LYS A 75 -11.46 8.42 -14.35
N GLU A 76 -12.46 7.74 -14.93
CA GLU A 76 -13.39 6.92 -14.17
C GLU A 76 -12.65 5.93 -13.24
N PHE A 77 -13.01 5.92 -11.95
CA PHE A 77 -12.41 5.07 -10.91
C PHE A 77 -10.90 5.24 -10.65
N ILE A 78 -10.26 6.30 -11.15
CA ILE A 78 -8.87 6.65 -10.84
C ILE A 78 -8.84 7.98 -10.08
N PRO A 79 -8.82 7.94 -8.73
CA PRO A 79 -8.81 9.15 -7.93
C PRO A 79 -7.50 9.93 -8.10
N LYS A 80 -7.62 11.26 -8.21
CA LYS A 80 -6.50 12.19 -8.25
C LYS A 80 -6.36 12.87 -6.89
N MET A 81 -5.38 12.41 -6.11
CA MET A 81 -5.11 12.97 -4.80
C MET A 81 -3.61 12.95 -4.49
N ARG A 82 -3.23 13.71 -3.46
CA ARG A 82 -1.87 13.64 -2.94
C ARG A 82 -1.58 12.22 -2.47
N SER A 83 -0.43 11.70 -2.86
CA SER A 83 0.04 10.38 -2.43
C SER A 83 1.50 10.45 -2.04
N PHE A 84 1.84 9.94 -0.86
CA PHE A 84 3.22 9.76 -0.42
C PHE A 84 3.98 8.76 -1.30
N GLY A 85 3.27 7.93 -2.08
CA GLY A 85 3.87 6.88 -2.89
C GLY A 85 4.37 5.73 -2.03
N ASP A 86 5.26 4.92 -2.59
CA ASP A 86 5.92 3.85 -1.85
C ASP A 86 7.07 4.43 -1.04
N TRP A 87 6.73 5.07 0.08
CA TRP A 87 7.61 5.96 0.82
C TRP A 87 8.92 5.27 1.22
N LEU A 88 10.04 5.92 0.92
CA LEU A 88 11.40 5.47 1.21
C LEU A 88 11.81 4.17 0.53
N GLN A 89 11.25 3.90 -0.65
CA GLN A 89 11.80 2.91 -1.59
C GLN A 89 13.30 3.16 -1.80
N PRO A 90 14.18 2.16 -1.65
CA PRO A 90 15.60 2.32 -1.92
C PRO A 90 15.86 2.52 -3.42
N TYR A 91 16.95 3.21 -3.74
CA TYR A 91 17.35 3.59 -5.10
C TYR A 91 16.23 4.21 -5.96
N PRO A 92 15.54 5.27 -5.45
CA PRO A 92 14.57 5.98 -6.28
C PRO A 92 15.29 6.67 -7.45
N THR A 93 14.61 6.81 -8.58
CA THR A 93 15.16 7.49 -9.76
C THR A 93 15.40 8.98 -9.49
N LYS A 94 14.56 9.60 -8.65
CA LYS A 94 14.73 10.99 -8.21
C LYS A 94 15.59 11.05 -6.96
N THR A 95 16.43 12.07 -6.84
CA THR A 95 17.29 12.30 -5.67
C THR A 95 16.65 13.26 -4.66
N GLY A 96 17.24 13.32 -3.45
CA GLY A 96 16.80 14.22 -2.37
C GLY A 96 15.36 13.97 -1.92
N LYS A 97 14.68 15.03 -1.42
CA LYS A 97 13.28 14.95 -0.97
C LYS A 97 12.31 14.48 -2.08
N GLY A 98 12.66 14.72 -3.35
CA GLY A 98 11.88 14.28 -4.50
C GLY A 98 11.88 12.75 -4.70
N GLY A 99 12.89 12.06 -4.18
CA GLY A 99 13.02 10.59 -4.22
C GLY A 99 12.23 9.85 -3.15
N ASN A 100 11.80 10.53 -2.07
CA ASN A 100 11.16 9.85 -0.95
C ASN A 100 9.87 9.13 -1.32
N SER A 101 9.18 9.54 -2.40
CA SER A 101 7.94 8.87 -2.84
C SER A 101 8.15 7.55 -3.58
N GLY A 102 9.40 7.17 -3.86
CA GLY A 102 9.71 6.02 -4.69
C GLY A 102 9.32 6.22 -6.16
N ASP A 103 9.50 5.16 -6.93
CA ASP A 103 9.29 5.16 -8.39
C ASP A 103 7.93 4.55 -8.80
N THR A 104 7.26 3.86 -7.88
CA THR A 104 5.95 3.26 -8.13
C THR A 104 4.92 4.33 -8.45
N SER A 105 4.15 4.15 -9.52
CA SER A 105 3.13 5.11 -9.96
C SER A 105 2.14 5.42 -8.84
N LYS A 106 1.96 6.71 -8.56
CA LYS A 106 1.01 7.19 -7.54
C LYS A 106 -0.43 6.89 -7.92
N GLU A 107 -0.79 6.97 -9.20
CA GLU A 107 -2.11 6.57 -9.68
C GLU A 107 -2.34 5.06 -9.44
N LEU A 108 -1.33 4.22 -9.72
CA LEU A 108 -1.41 2.78 -9.46
C LEU A 108 -1.64 2.51 -7.97
N ILE A 109 -0.84 3.12 -7.09
CA ILE A 109 -1.00 2.96 -5.63
C ILE A 109 -2.40 3.41 -5.19
N THR A 110 -2.83 4.61 -5.61
CA THR A 110 -4.14 5.16 -5.22
C THR A 110 -5.28 4.24 -5.64
N THR A 111 -5.30 3.80 -6.88
CA THR A 111 -6.37 2.92 -7.40
C THR A 111 -6.33 1.53 -6.76
N ALA A 112 -5.13 0.99 -6.48
CA ALA A 112 -4.97 -0.29 -5.81
C ALA A 112 -5.57 -0.28 -4.39
N TYR A 113 -5.22 0.73 -3.59
CA TYR A 113 -5.77 0.91 -2.25
C TYR A 113 -7.27 1.21 -2.28
N PHE A 114 -7.76 2.03 -3.21
CA PHE A 114 -9.19 2.28 -3.37
C PHE A 114 -9.99 1.00 -3.64
N ALA A 115 -9.49 0.13 -4.53
CA ALA A 115 -10.09 -1.16 -4.81
C ALA A 115 -10.08 -2.07 -3.58
N HIS A 116 -8.94 -2.16 -2.89
CA HIS A 116 -8.79 -3.04 -1.73
C HIS A 116 -9.65 -2.59 -0.55
N SER A 117 -9.60 -1.31 -0.18
CA SER A 117 -10.41 -0.74 0.88
C SER A 117 -11.90 -0.89 0.58
N SER A 118 -12.34 -0.74 -0.68
CA SER A 118 -13.74 -1.00 -1.06
C SER A 118 -14.14 -2.46 -0.81
N LEU A 119 -13.27 -3.43 -1.13
CA LEU A 119 -13.52 -4.84 -0.83
C LEU A 119 -13.61 -5.10 0.68
N LEU A 120 -12.73 -4.48 1.47
CA LEU A 120 -12.76 -4.65 2.92
C LEU A 120 -14.03 -4.06 3.54
N VAL A 121 -14.47 -2.88 3.09
CA VAL A 121 -15.74 -2.29 3.54
C VAL A 121 -16.93 -3.19 3.15
N SER A 122 -16.93 -3.78 1.95
CA SER A 122 -17.92 -4.79 1.56
C SER A 122 -17.94 -5.98 2.52
N LYS A 123 -16.77 -6.55 2.85
CA LYS A 123 -16.66 -7.67 3.79
C LYS A 123 -17.11 -7.30 5.20
N MET A 124 -16.76 -6.11 5.68
CA MET A 124 -17.26 -5.58 6.95
C MET A 124 -18.79 -5.53 6.93
N ALA A 125 -19.39 -4.98 5.88
CA ALA A 125 -20.83 -4.88 5.72
C ALA A 125 -21.50 -6.26 5.81
N GLY A 126 -20.95 -7.28 5.14
CA GLY A 126 -21.46 -8.65 5.20
C GLY A 126 -21.41 -9.25 6.62
N ILE A 127 -20.32 -9.04 7.35
CA ILE A 127 -20.17 -9.51 8.75
C ILE A 127 -21.19 -8.85 9.69
N LEU A 128 -21.50 -7.58 9.43
CA LEU A 128 -22.45 -6.76 10.20
C LEU A 128 -23.91 -6.91 9.75
N GLY A 129 -24.18 -7.68 8.69
CA GLY A 129 -25.54 -7.90 8.17
C GLY A 129 -26.09 -6.75 7.32
N HIS A 130 -25.24 -5.85 6.82
CA HIS A 130 -25.61 -4.74 5.93
C HIS A 130 -25.56 -5.15 4.45
N SER A 131 -26.46 -6.04 4.01
CA SER A 131 -26.41 -6.66 2.66
C SER A 131 -26.42 -5.66 1.50
N LYS A 132 -27.09 -4.51 1.64
CA LYS A 132 -27.10 -3.46 0.60
C LYS A 132 -25.70 -2.86 0.42
N ASP A 133 -25.05 -2.51 1.53
CA ASP A 133 -23.71 -1.94 1.54
C ASP A 133 -22.67 -2.98 1.07
N GLU A 134 -22.82 -4.23 1.50
CA GLU A 134 -21.97 -5.35 1.03
C GLU A 134 -21.96 -5.42 -0.49
N LYS A 135 -23.15 -5.46 -1.11
CA LYS A 135 -23.29 -5.50 -2.56
C LYS A 135 -22.74 -4.25 -3.23
N GLU A 136 -23.08 -3.05 -2.73
CA GLU A 136 -22.62 -1.78 -3.31
C GLU A 136 -21.09 -1.71 -3.37
N TYR A 137 -20.42 -1.97 -2.25
CA TYR A 137 -18.97 -1.86 -2.17
C TYR A 137 -18.26 -3.01 -2.89
N TYR A 138 -18.88 -4.18 -3.01
CA TYR A 138 -18.37 -5.27 -3.83
C TYR A 138 -18.41 -4.92 -5.33
N ASP A 139 -19.54 -4.39 -5.81
CA ASP A 139 -19.68 -3.95 -7.20
C ASP A 139 -18.70 -2.81 -7.51
N LEU A 140 -18.52 -1.87 -6.57
CA LEU A 140 -17.50 -0.82 -6.67
C LEU A 140 -16.09 -1.41 -6.78
N HIS A 141 -15.70 -2.34 -5.91
CA HIS A 141 -14.41 -3.03 -5.99
C HIS A 141 -14.20 -3.70 -7.35
N LYS A 142 -15.23 -4.38 -7.90
CA LYS A 142 -15.14 -5.02 -9.23
C LYS A 142 -14.88 -4.02 -10.34
N ASN A 143 -15.57 -2.89 -10.33
CA ASN A 143 -15.39 -1.83 -11.31
C ASN A 143 -13.98 -1.22 -11.24
N ILE A 144 -13.53 -0.84 -10.04
CA ILE A 144 -12.18 -0.30 -9.83
C ILE A 144 -11.12 -1.32 -10.26
N SER A 145 -11.27 -2.60 -9.89
CA SER A 145 -10.32 -3.65 -10.26
C SER A 145 -10.27 -3.87 -11.77
N GLY A 146 -11.41 -3.73 -12.47
CA GLY A 146 -11.49 -3.74 -13.93
C GLY A 146 -10.72 -2.60 -14.58
N VAL A 147 -10.89 -1.38 -14.07
CA VAL A 147 -10.13 -0.20 -14.53
C VAL A 147 -8.64 -0.34 -14.21
N PHE A 148 -8.30 -0.80 -13.01
CA PHE A 148 -6.92 -0.98 -12.55
C PHE A 148 -6.15 -1.90 -13.51
N ARG A 149 -6.67 -3.10 -13.76
CA ARG A 149 -5.97 -4.08 -14.61
C ARG A 149 -5.81 -3.59 -16.05
N ASN A 150 -6.80 -2.88 -16.61
CA ASN A 150 -6.75 -2.38 -17.99
C ASN A 150 -5.80 -1.18 -18.16
N THR A 151 -5.74 -0.34 -17.13
CA THR A 151 -4.92 0.89 -17.15
C THR A 151 -3.45 0.59 -16.88
N PHE A 152 -3.16 -0.23 -15.87
CA PHE A 152 -1.81 -0.39 -15.33
C PHE A 152 -1.11 -1.67 -15.76
N PHE A 153 -1.78 -2.64 -16.36
CA PHE A 153 -1.16 -3.91 -16.78
C PHE A 153 -1.55 -4.30 -18.20
N ASP A 154 -0.61 -4.90 -18.93
CA ASP A 154 -0.89 -5.50 -20.23
C ASP A 154 -1.31 -6.98 -20.11
N LYS A 155 -1.67 -7.60 -21.25
CA LYS A 155 -2.05 -9.03 -21.31
C LYS A 155 -0.92 -10.00 -20.93
N ASN A 156 0.32 -9.51 -20.92
CA ASN A 156 1.51 -10.25 -20.53
C ASN A 156 1.88 -10.01 -19.05
N GLY A 157 1.05 -9.29 -18.30
CA GLY A 157 1.29 -9.02 -16.88
C GLY A 157 2.39 -7.99 -16.65
N LYS A 158 2.79 -7.21 -17.66
CA LYS A 158 3.77 -6.13 -17.53
C LYS A 158 3.09 -4.82 -17.14
N VAL A 159 3.73 -4.02 -16.29
CA VAL A 159 3.25 -2.67 -15.96
C VAL A 159 3.21 -1.77 -17.20
N LYS A 160 2.10 -1.05 -17.37
CA LYS A 160 1.88 -0.01 -18.38
C LYS A 160 2.02 1.38 -17.75
N ASN A 161 2.34 2.37 -18.58
CA ASN A 161 2.27 3.79 -18.22
C ASN A 161 3.07 4.17 -16.96
N GLY A 162 4.20 3.49 -16.71
CA GLY A 162 5.02 3.70 -15.53
C GLY A 162 6.24 2.77 -15.52
N LYS A 163 7.10 2.96 -14.52
CA LYS A 163 8.25 2.09 -14.28
C LYS A 163 7.78 0.80 -13.60
N GLU A 164 8.31 -0.33 -14.05
CA GLU A 164 8.19 -1.60 -13.32
C GLU A 164 8.96 -1.49 -12.00
N THR A 165 8.29 -1.75 -10.88
CA THR A 165 8.89 -1.79 -9.54
C THR A 165 8.41 -3.03 -8.81
N GLN A 166 9.16 -3.51 -7.81
CA GLN A 166 8.69 -4.60 -6.95
C GLN A 166 7.30 -4.28 -6.36
N THR A 167 7.10 -3.08 -5.82
CA THR A 167 5.83 -2.65 -5.22
C THR A 167 4.65 -2.60 -6.20
N SER A 168 4.87 -2.20 -7.45
CA SER A 168 3.81 -2.22 -8.47
C SER A 168 3.21 -3.60 -8.67
N TYR A 169 4.06 -4.63 -8.72
CA TYR A 169 3.64 -6.03 -8.83
C TYR A 169 3.07 -6.56 -7.51
N LEU A 170 3.74 -6.28 -6.39
CA LEU A 170 3.28 -6.71 -5.06
C LEU A 170 1.87 -6.22 -4.76
N LEU A 171 1.55 -4.94 -4.98
CA LEU A 171 0.20 -4.42 -4.72
C LEU A 171 -0.85 -5.10 -5.62
N ALA A 172 -0.54 -5.29 -6.90
CA ALA A 172 -1.47 -5.91 -7.85
C ALA A 172 -1.76 -7.38 -7.50
N ILE A 173 -0.75 -8.12 -7.04
CA ILE A 173 -0.84 -9.53 -6.64
C ILE A 173 -1.52 -9.67 -5.28
N TYR A 174 -1.07 -8.89 -4.29
CA TYR A 174 -1.54 -8.96 -2.90
C TYR A 174 -3.00 -8.54 -2.74
N PHE A 175 -3.43 -7.51 -3.46
CA PHE A 175 -4.83 -7.08 -3.47
C PHE A 175 -5.71 -7.85 -4.48
N ASP A 176 -5.14 -8.87 -5.13
CA ASP A 176 -5.83 -9.75 -6.09
C ASP A 176 -6.56 -9.01 -7.23
N LEU A 177 -5.91 -7.99 -7.80
CA LEU A 177 -6.51 -7.09 -8.79
C LEU A 177 -6.41 -7.61 -10.23
N LEU A 178 -5.59 -8.65 -10.45
CA LEU A 178 -5.30 -9.24 -11.73
C LEU A 178 -6.11 -10.53 -11.96
N LYS A 179 -6.45 -10.81 -13.22
CA LYS A 179 -7.01 -12.12 -13.59
C LYS A 179 -5.96 -13.22 -13.35
N PRO A 180 -6.36 -14.47 -13.05
CA PRO A 180 -5.41 -15.56 -12.75
C PRO A 180 -4.27 -15.71 -13.77
N GLU A 181 -4.59 -15.69 -15.08
CA GLU A 181 -3.58 -15.80 -16.14
C GLU A 181 -2.59 -14.63 -16.16
N THR A 182 -3.07 -13.41 -15.96
CA THR A 182 -2.21 -12.21 -15.91
C THR A 182 -1.41 -12.16 -14.61
N LYS A 183 -1.99 -12.62 -13.49
CA LYS A 183 -1.33 -12.71 -12.17
C LYS A 183 -0.09 -13.60 -12.25
N ILE A 184 -0.19 -14.78 -12.85
CA ILE A 184 0.96 -15.69 -13.04
C ILE A 184 2.09 -15.03 -13.85
N LYS A 185 1.75 -14.24 -14.88
CA LYS A 185 2.77 -13.54 -15.66
C LYS A 185 3.38 -12.38 -14.87
N ALA A 186 2.55 -11.61 -14.15
CA ALA A 186 3.00 -10.53 -13.27
C ALA A 186 3.93 -11.04 -12.16
N GLN A 187 3.68 -12.24 -11.60
CA GLN A 187 4.59 -12.91 -10.67
C GLN A 187 5.98 -13.14 -11.28
N LYS A 188 6.05 -13.59 -12.55
CA LYS A 188 7.34 -13.72 -13.26
C LYS A 188 8.05 -12.38 -13.44
N HIS A 189 7.29 -11.30 -13.65
CA HIS A 189 7.87 -9.96 -13.72
C HIS A 189 8.37 -9.47 -12.35
N LEU A 190 7.65 -9.74 -11.26
CA LEU A 190 8.12 -9.47 -9.89
C LEU A 190 9.46 -10.16 -9.61
N LEU A 191 9.59 -11.44 -9.92
CA LEU A 191 10.83 -12.19 -9.74
C LEU A 191 11.99 -11.57 -10.54
N LYS A 192 11.74 -11.12 -11.77
CA LYS A 192 12.74 -10.40 -12.57
C LYS A 192 13.15 -9.07 -11.95
N GLU A 193 12.22 -8.30 -11.35
CA GLU A 193 12.56 -7.06 -10.65
C GLU A 193 13.36 -7.31 -9.37
N ILE A 194 13.13 -8.42 -8.68
CA ILE A 194 13.94 -8.86 -7.53
C ILE A 194 15.33 -9.30 -7.98
N GLU A 195 15.42 -10.07 -9.06
CA GLU A 195 16.68 -10.53 -9.65
C GLU A 195 17.54 -9.34 -10.13
N LYS A 196 16.94 -8.36 -10.82
CA LYS A 196 17.61 -7.11 -11.22
C LYS A 196 18.18 -6.33 -10.04
N ALA A 197 17.54 -6.42 -8.87
CA ALA A 197 18.02 -5.86 -7.62
C ALA A 197 19.04 -6.78 -6.92
N ASN A 198 19.59 -7.79 -7.60
CA ASN A 198 20.48 -8.81 -7.04
C ASN A 198 19.90 -9.47 -5.78
N ASN A 199 18.59 -9.78 -5.80
CA ASN A 199 17.83 -10.32 -4.67
C ASN A 199 17.85 -9.42 -3.41
N HIS A 200 17.92 -8.11 -3.59
CA HIS A 200 17.61 -7.13 -2.55
C HIS A 200 16.13 -6.72 -2.62
N LEU A 201 15.58 -6.34 -1.47
CA LEU A 201 14.31 -5.63 -1.44
C LEU A 201 14.46 -4.27 -2.12
N GLY A 202 13.50 -3.95 -2.98
CA GLY A 202 13.41 -2.71 -3.74
C GLY A 202 12.14 -1.92 -3.38
N THR A 203 11.65 -2.09 -2.16
CA THR A 203 10.32 -1.67 -1.70
C THR A 203 10.42 -0.60 -0.61
N GLY A 204 9.46 0.31 -0.59
CA GLY A 204 9.24 1.28 0.49
C GLY A 204 8.20 0.78 1.50
N PHE A 205 7.53 1.72 2.17
CA PHE A 205 6.58 1.45 3.25
C PHE A 205 5.36 0.63 2.83
N LEU A 206 4.92 0.74 1.57
CA LEU A 206 3.71 0.05 1.11
C LEU A 206 4.03 -1.32 0.51
N GLY A 207 5.21 -1.49 -0.09
CA GLY A 207 5.65 -2.77 -0.66
C GLY A 207 6.27 -3.72 0.37
N THR A 208 7.06 -3.21 1.31
CA THR A 208 7.85 -4.06 2.23
C THR A 208 6.99 -4.96 3.10
N PRO A 209 5.87 -4.50 3.71
CA PRO A 209 5.06 -5.35 4.59
C PRO A 209 4.37 -6.52 3.88
N ILE A 210 4.13 -6.40 2.57
CA ILE A 210 3.41 -7.40 1.78
C ILE A 210 4.34 -8.35 1.01
N LEU A 211 5.62 -7.98 0.86
CA LEU A 211 6.63 -8.79 0.14
C LEU A 211 6.74 -10.24 0.66
N PRO A 212 6.86 -10.50 1.98
CA PRO A 212 7.02 -11.88 2.47
C PRO A 212 5.82 -12.75 2.15
N LYS A 213 4.61 -12.24 2.39
CA LYS A 213 3.37 -12.99 2.15
C LYS A 213 3.16 -13.28 0.66
N VAL A 214 3.46 -12.32 -0.22
CA VAL A 214 3.35 -12.55 -1.66
C VAL A 214 4.34 -13.62 -2.14
N LEU A 215 5.59 -13.58 -1.69
CA LEU A 215 6.58 -14.59 -2.09
C LEU A 215 6.23 -15.99 -1.54
N ASP A 216 5.74 -16.07 -0.30
CA ASP A 216 5.28 -17.32 0.28
C ASP A 216 4.10 -17.93 -0.50
N GLU A 217 3.06 -17.13 -0.80
CA GLU A 217 1.91 -17.56 -1.62
C GLU A 217 2.31 -17.93 -3.07
N MET A 218 3.44 -17.43 -3.56
CA MET A 218 4.02 -17.79 -4.86
C MET A 218 4.84 -19.10 -4.82
N GLY A 219 5.10 -19.66 -3.64
CA GLY A 219 6.02 -20.79 -3.46
C GLY A 219 7.51 -20.41 -3.49
N GLU A 220 7.83 -19.12 -3.32
CA GLU A 220 9.16 -18.53 -3.45
C GLU A 220 9.76 -18.18 -2.07
N ILE A 221 9.46 -18.99 -1.05
CA ILE A 221 9.90 -18.76 0.32
C ILE A 221 11.43 -18.76 0.47
N ASP A 222 12.13 -19.61 -0.29
CA ASP A 222 13.61 -19.64 -0.31
C ASP A 222 14.19 -18.31 -0.82
N LEU A 223 13.53 -17.67 -1.79
CA LEU A 223 13.93 -16.34 -2.26
C LEU A 223 13.70 -15.30 -1.16
N MET A 224 12.59 -15.38 -0.43
CA MET A 224 12.35 -14.49 0.71
C MET A 224 13.43 -14.64 1.78
N TYR A 225 13.86 -15.87 2.13
CA TYR A 225 14.99 -16.09 3.04
C TYR A 225 16.28 -15.46 2.51
N LYS A 226 16.57 -15.60 1.21
CA LYS A 226 17.74 -14.94 0.59
C LYS A 226 17.68 -13.42 0.72
N ILE A 227 16.51 -12.81 0.51
CA ILE A 227 16.30 -11.36 0.68
C ILE A 227 16.49 -10.96 2.15
N LEU A 228 15.90 -11.73 3.08
CA LEU A 228 15.96 -11.46 4.53
C LEU A 228 17.41 -11.44 5.05
N PHE A 229 18.23 -12.41 4.63
CA PHE A 229 19.62 -12.56 5.05
C PHE A 229 20.63 -11.81 4.18
N LYS A 230 20.19 -10.94 3.26
CA LYS A 230 21.12 -10.03 2.58
C LYS A 230 21.82 -9.14 3.61
N GLU A 231 23.15 -9.12 3.60
CA GLU A 231 23.93 -8.26 4.51
C GLU A 231 24.29 -6.89 3.92
N THR A 232 24.25 -6.76 2.59
CA THR A 232 24.56 -5.50 1.88
C THR A 232 23.34 -4.60 1.79
N TYR A 233 23.56 -3.29 1.63
CA TYR A 233 22.47 -2.33 1.42
C TYR A 233 21.77 -2.58 0.07
N PRO A 234 20.43 -2.45 -0.01
CA PRO A 234 19.44 -2.29 1.07
C PRO A 234 19.01 -3.64 1.65
N SER A 235 18.96 -3.74 2.98
CA SER A 235 18.49 -4.95 3.68
C SER A 235 18.29 -4.67 5.18
N TRP A 236 17.63 -5.59 5.88
CA TRP A 236 17.54 -5.55 7.33
C TRP A 236 18.89 -5.80 8.01
N PHE A 237 19.65 -6.79 7.55
CA PHE A 237 20.96 -7.12 8.12
C PHE A 237 22.00 -6.03 7.86
N TYR A 238 21.87 -5.24 6.78
CA TYR A 238 22.69 -4.04 6.61
C TYR A 238 22.60 -3.11 7.83
N SER A 239 21.38 -2.75 8.27
CA SER A 239 21.19 -1.89 9.45
C SER A 239 21.77 -2.53 10.72
N ILE A 240 21.55 -3.84 10.92
CA ILE A 240 22.12 -4.58 12.07
C ILE A 240 23.65 -4.54 12.05
N ASN A 241 24.27 -4.77 10.89
CA ASN A 241 25.73 -4.73 10.71
C ASN A 241 26.33 -3.33 10.94
N GLN A 242 25.53 -2.27 10.75
CA GLN A 242 25.89 -0.91 11.11
C GLN A 242 25.68 -0.57 12.60
N GLY A 243 25.11 -1.48 13.40
CA GLY A 243 24.90 -1.31 14.84
C GLY A 243 23.48 -0.88 15.24
N ALA A 244 22.50 -1.01 14.34
CA ALA A 244 21.11 -0.74 14.68
C ALA A 244 20.58 -1.72 15.73
N THR A 245 19.96 -1.19 16.79
CA THR A 245 19.19 -1.96 17.78
C THR A 245 17.67 -1.79 17.61
N THR A 246 17.26 -0.94 16.67
CA THR A 246 15.87 -0.67 16.29
C THR A 246 15.75 -0.53 14.77
N MET A 247 14.53 -0.64 14.24
CA MET A 247 14.26 -0.35 12.83
C MET A 247 14.44 1.13 12.54
N TRP A 248 15.15 1.45 11.46
CA TRP A 248 15.36 2.82 11.00
C TRP A 248 14.20 3.31 10.12
N GLU A 249 14.05 4.64 10.02
CA GLU A 249 13.10 5.25 9.08
C GLU A 249 13.49 4.95 7.63
N ARG A 250 14.79 5.08 7.28
CA ARG A 250 15.34 4.80 5.96
C ARG A 250 16.23 3.58 5.99
N TRP A 251 16.25 2.83 4.89
CA TRP A 251 17.20 1.73 4.67
C TRP A 251 18.68 2.16 4.79
N ASN A 252 18.97 3.44 4.57
CA ASN A 252 20.30 4.03 4.69
C ASN A 252 20.38 5.17 5.73
N SER A 253 19.62 5.11 6.83
CA SER A 253 19.66 6.18 7.85
C SER A 253 21.04 6.41 8.47
N TYR A 254 21.90 5.39 8.53
CA TYR A 254 23.25 5.49 9.07
C TYR A 254 24.21 4.52 8.38
N SER A 255 25.49 4.86 8.34
CA SER A 255 26.59 3.91 8.13
C SER A 255 27.79 4.29 9.00
N LYS A 256 28.60 3.30 9.40
CA LYS A 256 29.86 3.53 10.14
C LYS A 256 30.84 4.42 9.36
N ALA A 257 30.77 4.37 8.02
CA ALA A 257 31.66 5.11 7.14
C ALA A 257 31.21 6.57 6.94
N GLU A 258 29.91 6.83 6.79
CA GLU A 258 29.38 8.13 6.38
C GLU A 258 28.62 8.87 7.49
N GLY A 259 28.33 8.20 8.60
CA GLY A 259 27.51 8.74 9.69
C GLY A 259 26.02 8.75 9.37
N ILE A 260 25.30 9.72 9.93
CA ILE A 260 23.84 9.87 9.76
C ILE A 260 23.52 10.39 8.36
N MET A 261 22.50 9.81 7.73
CA MET A 261 22.07 10.11 6.37
C MET A 261 20.55 10.22 6.21
N PRO A 262 20.06 11.02 5.24
CA PRO A 262 20.84 11.98 4.43
C PRO A 262 21.40 13.10 5.32
N LYS A 263 22.55 13.68 4.93
CA LYS A 263 23.09 14.85 5.64
C LYS A 263 22.04 15.96 5.63
N VAL A 264 21.76 16.53 6.81
CA VAL A 264 20.78 17.61 7.02
C VAL A 264 21.19 18.85 6.24
#